data_AF-A0A5A9NXW4-F1
#
_entry.id   AF-A0A5A9NXW4-F1
#
_cell.length_a   1.000
_cell.length_b   1.000
_cell.length_c   1.000
_cell.angle_alpha   90.00
_cell.angle_beta   90.00
_cell.angle_gamma   90.00
#
_symmetry.space_group_name_H-M   'P 1'
#
loop_
_entity.id
_entity.type
_entity.pdbx_description
1 polymer ?
#
loop_
_entity_poly.entity_id
_entity_poly.type
_entity_poly.pdbx_seq_one_letter_code
_entity_poly.pdbx_strand_id
1 'polypeptide(L)'
;MATGVCVCGVLFLWGLVTSPATRLPLRHGGPPTEVSYPNRPFTSVAVTKLPVRQICVSASVWRKNLAAAGPKKYTEEFIKKQVEEFEIGKRHLANMMGEDPETFTQEDIDKSIAYLFPSGLFEKRARPIMKHPDQIFPKQTAVQWDADRRPFHFLFYTGKQSYYSLMHDVYEKILAIERHQDKMRNKGLFTSETKQISLFGSRWLVKEEMEELLVENISDQDYMRFIQLMERLLSMPYGSLEEEFVQKFRRQLEVQSSKQEIAPLQYDSQGIAFSVADGRRKSAKASITLRDSGSGNITINGRNYLQYFSVLQDREQLMFPLHFVDMLGRFDIEGSVEGSGHSSQGGALRLAISRALLSFVSEGEVEKMRQAGLLTADPRIKERKKPGQVGARKKFTWKKR
;
A
#
# COMPACT_ATOMS: atom_id res chain seq x y z
N MET A 1 29.19 -39.40 -26.53
CA MET A 1 30.09 -39.24 -25.36
C MET A 1 29.54 -38.12 -24.52
N ALA A 2 29.21 -38.44 -23.27
CA ALA A 2 28.66 -37.54 -22.27
C ALA A 2 29.76 -36.69 -21.62
N THR A 3 29.39 -35.48 -21.16
CA THR A 3 29.78 -34.77 -19.91
C THR A 3 29.50 -33.28 -20.15
N GLY A 4 28.65 -32.54 -19.45
CA GLY A 4 28.14 -32.70 -18.09
C GLY A 4 28.79 -31.64 -17.18
N VAL A 5 28.32 -30.39 -17.23
CA VAL A 5 28.69 -29.34 -16.26
C VAL A 5 27.46 -28.96 -15.45
N CYS A 6 27.61 -29.12 -14.14
CA CYS A 6 26.61 -29.05 -13.11
C CYS A 6 26.49 -27.60 -12.61
N VAL A 7 25.28 -27.03 -12.62
CA VAL A 7 24.96 -25.75 -11.94
C VAL A 7 23.92 -26.06 -10.87
N CYS A 8 24.36 -26.06 -9.61
CA CYS A 8 23.51 -26.30 -8.45
C CYS A 8 22.82 -24.99 -8.04
N GLY A 9 21.53 -24.87 -8.33
CA GLY A 9 20.66 -23.80 -7.85
C GLY A 9 20.13 -24.15 -6.46
N VAL A 10 20.31 -23.25 -5.50
CA VAL A 10 19.73 -23.36 -4.15
C VAL A 10 18.45 -22.52 -4.12
N LEU A 11 17.30 -23.19 -4.26
CA LEU A 11 15.98 -22.66 -3.89
C LEU A 11 15.81 -22.76 -2.37
N PHE A 12 15.54 -21.63 -1.72
CA PHE A 12 15.09 -21.59 -0.32
C PHE A 12 13.56 -21.73 -0.27
N LEU A 13 13.09 -22.90 0.19
CA LEU A 13 11.71 -23.12 0.64
C LEU A 13 11.56 -22.57 2.06
N TRP A 14 10.61 -21.65 2.28
CA TRP A 14 10.12 -21.28 3.61
C TRP A 14 8.95 -22.19 3.98
N GLY A 15 9.20 -23.17 4.86
CA GLY A 15 8.17 -23.94 5.54
C GLY A 15 7.95 -23.41 6.95
N LEU A 16 6.81 -22.75 7.18
CA LEU A 16 6.30 -22.43 8.51
C LEU A 16 5.72 -23.71 9.13
N VAL A 17 6.36 -24.22 10.19
CA VAL A 17 5.78 -25.22 11.09
C VAL A 17 5.54 -24.56 12.43
N THR A 18 4.27 -24.32 12.74
CA THR A 18 3.79 -23.85 14.05
C THR A 18 3.60 -25.06 14.97
N SER A 19 4.38 -25.13 16.06
CA SER A 19 4.15 -26.09 17.16
C SER A 19 3.13 -25.52 18.16
N PRO A 20 2.18 -26.32 18.67
CA PRO A 20 1.34 -25.92 19.79
C PRO A 20 1.96 -26.29 21.14
N ALA A 21 1.90 -25.33 22.06
CA ALA A 21 2.35 -25.44 23.45
C ALA A 21 1.59 -26.52 24.24
N THR A 22 2.33 -27.40 24.91
CA THR A 22 1.79 -28.37 25.88
C THR A 22 2.04 -27.87 27.30
N ARG A 23 0.97 -27.74 28.09
CA ARG A 23 0.99 -27.36 29.51
C ARG A 23 1.65 -28.46 30.35
N LEU A 24 2.59 -28.06 31.20
CA LEU A 24 3.10 -28.84 32.33
C LEU A 24 2.15 -28.69 33.53
N PRO A 25 1.76 -29.77 34.24
CA PRO A 25 1.18 -29.65 35.58
C PRO A 25 2.27 -29.69 36.66
N LEU A 26 2.16 -28.74 37.60
CA LEU A 26 2.94 -28.63 38.83
C LEU A 26 2.64 -29.82 39.76
N ARG A 27 3.70 -30.49 40.24
CA ARG A 27 3.64 -31.63 41.15
C ARG A 27 4.02 -31.16 42.57
N HIS A 28 3.06 -31.12 43.48
CA HIS A 28 3.29 -30.91 44.91
C HIS A 28 3.33 -32.26 45.67
N GLY A 29 4.36 -32.42 46.50
CA GLY A 29 4.23 -32.88 47.90
C GLY A 29 4.02 -34.36 48.23
N GLY A 30 5.08 -34.99 48.77
CA GLY A 30 5.03 -35.80 50.01
C GLY A 30 4.73 -37.31 49.90
N PRO A 31 5.55 -38.20 50.51
CA PRO A 31 5.32 -39.65 50.53
C PRO A 31 4.53 -40.09 51.78
N PRO A 32 3.82 -41.24 51.75
CA PRO A 32 3.47 -41.94 52.98
C PRO A 32 4.35 -43.18 53.19
N THR A 33 4.79 -43.23 54.44
CA THR A 33 5.45 -44.27 55.23
C THR A 33 5.04 -45.73 54.98
N GLU A 34 6.07 -46.58 55.02
CA GLU A 34 6.04 -48.04 55.09
C GLU A 34 5.22 -48.57 56.28
N VAL A 35 4.46 -49.65 56.04
CA VAL A 35 4.06 -50.61 57.09
C VAL A 35 4.39 -52.00 56.58
N SER A 36 5.29 -52.66 57.30
CA SER A 36 5.83 -54.00 57.07
C SER A 36 5.01 -55.04 57.82
N TYR A 37 4.68 -56.16 57.17
CA TYR A 37 4.41 -57.46 57.80
C TYR A 37 4.79 -58.61 56.85
N PRO A 38 5.11 -59.81 57.37
CA PRO A 38 6.25 -60.60 56.89
C PRO A 38 5.90 -61.73 55.91
N ASN A 39 6.93 -62.12 55.16
CA ASN A 39 7.01 -63.30 54.30
C ASN A 39 6.61 -64.61 55.00
N ARG A 40 5.87 -65.46 54.27
CA ARG A 40 6.04 -66.92 54.34
C ARG A 40 6.15 -67.51 52.93
N PRO A 41 6.96 -68.55 52.73
CA PRO A 41 7.32 -69.08 51.42
C PRO A 41 6.51 -70.34 51.06
N PHE A 42 6.83 -70.88 49.87
CA PHE A 42 6.39 -72.16 49.28
C PHE A 42 5.03 -72.10 48.56
N THR A 43 4.85 -72.61 47.34
CA THR A 43 5.57 -73.65 46.60
C THR A 43 5.29 -73.48 45.10
N SER A 44 6.27 -73.85 44.29
CA SER A 44 6.24 -73.95 42.83
C SER A 44 5.21 -74.95 42.32
N VAL A 45 4.45 -74.59 41.29
CA VAL A 45 3.99 -75.54 40.27
C VAL A 45 4.34 -74.94 38.91
N ALA A 46 5.32 -75.54 38.26
CA ALA A 46 5.68 -75.23 36.89
C ALA A 46 4.58 -75.75 35.96
N VAL A 47 3.87 -74.83 35.31
CA VAL A 47 3.04 -75.14 34.14
C VAL A 47 3.82 -74.72 32.91
N THR A 48 4.20 -75.70 32.10
CA THR A 48 4.84 -75.52 30.79
C THR A 48 3.96 -74.64 29.89
N LYS A 49 4.35 -73.37 29.71
CA LYS A 49 3.74 -72.47 28.71
C LYS A 49 4.41 -72.70 27.37
N LEU A 50 3.67 -73.25 26.41
CA LEU A 50 4.01 -73.13 24.98
C LEU A 50 3.99 -71.63 24.60
N PRO A 51 5.00 -71.09 23.89
CA PRO A 51 4.99 -69.69 23.48
C PRO A 51 4.10 -69.54 22.24
N VAL A 52 2.79 -69.37 22.44
CA VAL A 52 1.92 -68.86 21.37
C VAL A 52 2.04 -67.33 21.41
N ARG A 53 2.74 -66.74 20.43
CA ARG A 53 2.67 -65.28 20.19
C ARG A 53 1.24 -64.95 19.74
N GLN A 54 0.39 -64.53 20.67
CA GLN A 54 -0.84 -63.83 20.30
C GLN A 54 -0.47 -62.45 19.75
N ILE A 55 -0.47 -62.32 18.42
CA ILE A 55 -0.51 -61.01 17.79
C ILE A 55 -1.96 -60.52 17.89
N CYS A 56 -2.32 -59.94 19.03
CA CYS A 56 -3.60 -59.23 19.18
C CYS A 56 -3.51 -57.92 18.39
N VAL A 57 -3.89 -57.92 17.10
CA VAL A 57 -4.16 -56.67 16.39
C VAL A 57 -5.58 -56.24 16.74
N SER A 58 -5.73 -55.53 17.86
CA SER A 58 -7.01 -54.87 18.17
C SER A 58 -7.13 -53.61 17.29
N ALA A 59 -7.70 -53.75 16.10
CA ALA A 59 -8.11 -52.60 15.32
C ALA A 59 -9.40 -52.01 15.95
N SER A 60 -9.25 -51.10 16.91
CA SER A 60 -10.37 -50.32 17.41
C SER A 60 -10.79 -49.30 16.35
N VAL A 61 -12.08 -49.27 15.98
CA VAL A 61 -12.62 -48.24 15.08
C VAL A 61 -12.44 -46.87 15.76
N TRP A 62 -11.56 -46.05 15.21
CA TRP A 62 -11.38 -44.67 15.65
C TRP A 62 -12.59 -43.86 15.19
N ARG A 63 -13.18 -43.04 16.09
CA ARG A 63 -14.23 -42.10 15.67
C ARG A 63 -13.65 -41.17 14.62
N LYS A 64 -14.37 -41.03 13.49
CA LYS A 64 -14.04 -40.01 12.50
C LYS A 64 -14.13 -38.65 13.18
N ASN A 65 -13.07 -37.85 13.05
CA ASN A 65 -13.09 -36.47 13.53
C ASN A 65 -14.21 -35.73 12.81
N LEU A 66 -15.01 -34.97 13.55
CA LEU A 66 -15.93 -34.02 12.96
C LEU A 66 -15.12 -32.99 12.16
N ALA A 67 -15.61 -32.62 10.98
CA ALA A 67 -14.97 -31.61 10.17
C ALA A 67 -14.85 -30.31 10.99
N ALA A 68 -13.68 -29.68 10.95
CA ALA A 68 -13.50 -28.37 11.54
C ALA A 68 -14.51 -27.39 10.92
N ALA A 69 -14.95 -26.41 11.71
CA ALA A 69 -15.83 -25.36 11.20
C ALA A 69 -15.17 -24.71 9.97
N GLY A 70 -15.90 -24.71 8.85
CA GLY A 70 -15.46 -24.08 7.61
C GLY A 70 -15.41 -22.54 7.73
N PRO A 71 -15.12 -21.84 6.63
CA PRO A 71 -15.15 -20.38 6.61
C PRO A 71 -16.52 -19.85 7.04
N LYS A 72 -16.52 -18.76 7.81
CA LYS A 72 -17.75 -18.09 8.26
C LYS A 72 -18.52 -17.59 7.04
N LYS A 73 -19.77 -18.03 6.89
CA LYS A 73 -20.71 -17.57 5.86
C LYS A 73 -21.67 -16.57 6.49
N TYR A 74 -21.98 -15.49 5.76
CA TYR A 74 -22.89 -14.45 6.24
C TYR A 74 -24.15 -14.53 5.41
N THR A 75 -25.28 -14.87 6.03
CA THR A 75 -26.57 -14.89 5.35
C THR A 75 -27.08 -13.47 5.16
N GLU A 76 -27.96 -13.26 4.19
CA GLU A 76 -28.59 -11.96 3.97
C GLU A 76 -29.35 -11.48 5.23
N GLU A 77 -30.01 -12.40 5.93
CA GLU A 77 -30.68 -12.11 7.21
C GLU A 77 -29.69 -11.64 8.28
N PHE A 78 -28.48 -12.21 8.32
CA PHE A 78 -27.45 -11.77 9.25
C PHE A 78 -26.99 -10.35 8.90
N ILE A 79 -26.74 -10.05 7.62
CA ILE A 79 -26.35 -8.71 7.19
C ILE A 79 -27.44 -7.68 7.52
N LYS A 80 -28.72 -8.00 7.25
CA LYS A 80 -29.86 -7.13 7.62
C LYS A 80 -29.89 -6.81 9.11
N LYS A 81 -29.70 -7.81 9.98
CA LYS A 81 -29.61 -7.58 11.43
C LYS A 81 -28.44 -6.69 11.81
N GLN A 82 -27.28 -6.87 11.18
CA GLN A 82 -26.12 -6.01 11.43
C GLN A 82 -26.35 -4.56 10.98
N VAL A 83 -27.15 -4.34 9.93
CA VAL A 83 -27.54 -2.99 9.49
C VAL A 83 -28.43 -2.33 10.55
N GLU A 84 -29.44 -3.04 11.04
CA GLU A 84 -30.32 -2.55 12.12
C GLU A 84 -29.52 -2.22 13.39
N GLU A 85 -28.62 -3.11 13.82
CA GLU A 85 -27.74 -2.88 14.97
C GLU A 85 -26.82 -1.67 14.77
N PHE A 86 -26.30 -1.48 13.55
CA PHE A 86 -25.47 -0.31 13.22
C PHE A 86 -26.27 0.99 13.29
N GLU A 87 -27.49 1.04 12.77
CA GLU A 87 -28.36 2.23 12.81
C GLU A 87 -28.75 2.60 14.25
N ILE A 88 -29.10 1.60 15.07
CA ILE A 88 -29.40 1.80 16.50
C ILE A 88 -28.15 2.29 17.23
N GLY A 89 -27.01 1.65 16.99
CA GLY A 89 -25.72 2.05 17.55
C GLY A 89 -25.34 3.47 17.16
N LYS A 90 -25.60 3.88 15.91
CA LYS A 90 -25.33 5.23 15.39
C LYS A 90 -26.09 6.28 16.19
N ARG A 91 -27.38 6.05 16.44
CA ARG A 91 -28.23 6.95 17.24
C ARG A 91 -27.74 7.04 18.70
N HIS A 92 -27.35 5.91 19.28
CA HIS A 92 -26.77 5.91 20.63
C HIS A 92 -25.45 6.67 20.72
N LEU A 93 -24.59 6.50 19.73
CA LEU A 93 -23.32 7.22 19.66
C LEU A 93 -23.54 8.73 19.55
N ALA A 94 -24.45 9.17 18.67
CA ALA A 94 -24.82 10.59 18.56
C ALA A 94 -25.35 11.14 19.90
N ASN A 95 -26.24 10.41 20.59
CA ASN A 95 -26.75 10.81 21.90
C ASN A 95 -25.65 10.91 22.97
N MET A 96 -24.67 9.99 22.98
CA MET A 96 -23.53 10.07 23.92
C MET A 96 -22.65 11.29 23.66
N MET A 97 -22.48 11.68 22.39
CA MET A 97 -21.67 12.82 21.99
C MET A 97 -22.44 14.15 22.02
N GLY A 98 -23.77 14.12 22.20
CA GLY A 98 -24.63 15.31 22.19
C GLY A 98 -24.89 15.88 20.80
N GLU A 99 -24.76 15.06 19.75
CA GLU A 99 -24.94 15.44 18.35
C GLU A 99 -26.31 14.99 17.81
N ASP A 100 -26.78 15.62 16.73
CA ASP A 100 -28.02 15.24 16.05
C ASP A 100 -27.87 13.92 15.25
N PRO A 101 -28.68 12.88 15.51
CA PRO A 101 -28.52 11.56 14.87
C PRO A 101 -28.67 11.54 13.35
N GLU A 102 -29.48 12.44 12.79
CA GLU A 102 -29.76 12.49 11.35
C GLU A 102 -28.60 13.10 10.57
N THR A 103 -28.01 14.17 11.11
CA THR A 103 -26.86 14.86 10.53
C THR A 103 -25.53 14.11 10.76
N PHE A 104 -25.52 13.11 11.65
CA PHE A 104 -24.31 12.42 12.07
C PHE A 104 -23.65 11.63 10.92
N THR A 105 -22.46 12.05 10.50
CA THR A 105 -21.73 11.45 9.36
C THR A 105 -20.77 10.33 9.80
N GLN A 106 -20.23 9.56 8.84
CA GLN A 106 -19.25 8.52 9.15
C GLN A 106 -17.94 9.10 9.72
N GLU A 107 -17.58 10.33 9.36
CA GLU A 107 -16.39 11.00 9.91
C GLU A 107 -16.58 11.32 11.40
N ASP A 108 -17.79 11.70 11.78
CA ASP A 108 -18.13 12.00 13.17
C ASP A 108 -18.19 10.73 14.01
N ILE A 109 -18.67 9.62 13.44
CA ILE A 109 -18.53 8.28 14.03
C ILE A 109 -17.06 7.96 14.28
N ASP A 110 -16.21 8.07 13.26
CA ASP A 110 -14.79 7.72 13.36
C ASP A 110 -14.05 8.59 14.41
N LYS A 111 -14.35 9.90 14.48
CA LYS A 111 -13.83 10.80 15.52
C LYS A 111 -14.31 10.41 16.92
N SER A 112 -15.60 10.12 17.06
CA SER A 112 -16.22 9.75 18.34
C SER A 112 -15.65 8.43 18.87
N ILE A 113 -15.50 7.42 18.00
CA ILE A 113 -14.88 6.14 18.36
C ILE A 113 -13.42 6.31 18.74
N ALA A 114 -12.67 7.16 18.03
CA ALA A 114 -11.27 7.45 18.37
C ALA A 114 -11.14 8.14 19.74
N TYR A 115 -12.13 8.95 20.14
CA TYR A 115 -12.19 9.59 21.45
C TYR A 115 -12.58 8.62 22.57
N LEU A 116 -13.67 7.85 22.38
CA LEU A 116 -14.19 6.92 23.38
C LEU A 116 -13.28 5.70 23.60
N PHE A 117 -12.67 5.20 22.52
CA PHE A 117 -11.81 4.01 22.53
C PHE A 117 -10.42 4.34 21.95
N PRO A 118 -9.61 5.14 22.65
CA PRO A 118 -8.32 5.59 22.14
C PRO A 118 -7.35 4.42 22.00
N SER A 119 -7.02 4.07 20.76
CA SER A 119 -6.08 2.98 20.44
C SER A 119 -4.80 3.53 19.83
N GLY A 120 -3.68 3.28 20.50
CA GLY A 120 -2.34 3.63 20.05
C GLY A 120 -1.72 2.66 19.04
N LEU A 121 -2.50 1.71 18.50
CA LEU A 121 -2.00 0.72 17.53
C LEU A 121 -1.58 1.41 16.22
N PHE A 122 -0.39 1.06 15.72
CA PHE A 122 0.11 1.58 14.43
C PHE A 122 -0.76 1.12 13.25
N GLU A 123 -1.21 -0.13 13.29
CA GLU A 123 -2.03 -0.72 12.25
C GLU A 123 -3.46 -0.19 12.33
N LYS A 124 -3.87 0.67 11.39
CA LYS A 124 -5.18 1.33 11.43
C LYS A 124 -6.35 0.33 11.36
N ARG A 125 -6.17 -0.79 10.65
CA ARG A 125 -7.19 -1.85 10.51
C ARG A 125 -7.46 -2.64 11.80
N ALA A 126 -6.53 -2.60 12.75
CA ALA A 126 -6.66 -3.28 14.04
C ALA A 126 -7.25 -2.38 15.13
N ARG A 127 -7.51 -1.10 14.81
CA ARG A 127 -8.15 -0.17 15.73
C ARG A 127 -9.66 -0.48 15.82
N PRO A 128 -10.33 -0.05 16.91
CA PRO A 128 -11.78 -0.09 16.99
C PRO A 128 -12.38 0.68 15.80
N ILE A 129 -13.29 0.04 15.07
CA ILE A 129 -14.00 0.63 13.93
C ILE A 129 -15.49 0.32 14.05
N MET A 130 -16.31 1.28 13.68
CA MET A 130 -17.76 1.14 13.56
C MET A 130 -18.15 1.70 12.20
N LYS A 131 -18.47 0.82 11.25
CA LYS A 131 -18.79 1.16 9.86
C LYS A 131 -20.03 0.40 9.42
N HIS A 132 -20.60 0.84 8.29
CA HIS A 132 -21.69 0.12 7.66
C HIS A 132 -21.28 -1.33 7.32
N PRO A 133 -22.14 -2.34 7.55
CA PRO A 133 -21.84 -3.75 7.30
C PRO A 133 -21.28 -4.05 5.91
N ASP A 134 -21.75 -3.38 4.86
CA ASP A 134 -21.27 -3.57 3.48
C ASP A 134 -19.79 -3.23 3.28
N GLN A 135 -19.21 -2.41 4.16
CA GLN A 135 -17.78 -2.06 4.11
C GLN A 135 -16.92 -2.97 4.99
N ILE A 136 -17.54 -3.69 5.93
CA ILE A 136 -16.86 -4.58 6.88
C ILE A 136 -16.83 -6.01 6.34
N PHE A 137 -17.98 -6.50 5.90
CA PHE A 137 -18.14 -7.86 5.40
C PHE A 137 -17.79 -7.92 3.91
N PRO A 138 -17.09 -8.96 3.47
CA PRO A 138 -16.82 -9.14 2.05
C PRO A 138 -18.13 -9.42 1.31
N LYS A 139 -18.27 -8.87 0.10
CA LYS A 139 -19.39 -9.18 -0.80
C LYS A 139 -19.39 -10.69 -1.09
N GLN A 140 -20.56 -11.30 -1.02
CA GLN A 140 -20.76 -12.72 -1.30
C GLN A 140 -21.67 -12.88 -2.50
N THR A 141 -21.46 -13.94 -3.26
CA THR A 141 -22.39 -14.31 -4.33
C THR A 141 -23.71 -14.76 -3.72
N ALA A 142 -24.80 -14.27 -4.31
CA ALA A 142 -26.14 -14.76 -3.98
C ALA A 142 -26.29 -16.23 -4.39
N VAL A 143 -27.34 -16.88 -3.90
CA VAL A 143 -27.70 -18.23 -4.34
C VAL A 143 -27.89 -18.22 -5.86
N GLN A 144 -27.23 -19.13 -6.57
CA GLN A 144 -27.13 -19.11 -8.03
C GLN A 144 -28.21 -19.97 -8.73
N TRP A 145 -29.10 -20.61 -7.98
CA TRP A 145 -30.15 -21.49 -8.49
C TRP A 145 -31.44 -21.35 -7.69
N ASP A 146 -32.54 -21.68 -8.34
CA ASP A 146 -33.88 -21.71 -7.74
C ASP A 146 -34.08 -22.90 -6.79
N ALA A 147 -35.22 -22.92 -6.09
CA ALA A 147 -35.66 -24.08 -5.30
C ALA A 147 -35.67 -25.38 -6.13
N ASP A 148 -35.98 -25.27 -7.43
CA ASP A 148 -35.96 -26.38 -8.41
C ASP A 148 -34.53 -26.79 -8.85
N ARG A 149 -33.49 -26.16 -8.31
CA ARG A 149 -32.07 -26.37 -8.63
C ARG A 149 -31.68 -26.01 -10.07
N ARG A 150 -32.51 -25.24 -10.76
CA ARG A 150 -32.17 -24.66 -12.06
C ARG A 150 -31.30 -23.41 -11.84
N PRO A 151 -30.10 -23.32 -12.44
CA PRO A 151 -29.28 -22.12 -12.35
C PRO A 151 -29.92 -20.91 -13.05
N PHE A 152 -29.74 -19.72 -12.47
CA PHE A 152 -30.24 -18.46 -13.04
C PHE A 152 -29.49 -18.05 -14.31
N HIS A 153 -28.18 -18.27 -14.32
CA HIS A 153 -27.31 -17.84 -15.40
C HIS A 153 -26.97 -19.00 -16.34
N PHE A 154 -27.00 -18.74 -17.65
CA PHE A 154 -26.73 -19.77 -18.66
C PHE A 154 -25.27 -20.27 -18.64
N LEU A 155 -24.31 -19.41 -18.27
CA LEU A 155 -22.89 -19.78 -18.10
C LEU A 155 -22.56 -20.34 -16.71
N PHE A 156 -23.54 -20.68 -15.88
CA PHE A 156 -23.30 -21.21 -14.53
C PHE A 156 -22.30 -22.38 -14.50
N TYR A 157 -22.45 -23.33 -15.43
CA TYR A 157 -21.63 -24.54 -15.48
C TYR A 157 -20.18 -24.31 -15.94
N THR A 158 -19.81 -23.07 -16.31
CA THR A 158 -18.41 -22.70 -16.56
C THR A 158 -17.61 -22.53 -15.26
N GLY A 159 -18.29 -22.36 -14.12
CA GLY A 159 -17.70 -22.08 -12.82
C GLY A 159 -17.27 -20.62 -12.59
N LYS A 160 -17.21 -19.80 -13.64
CA LYS A 160 -16.89 -18.36 -13.60
C LYS A 160 -17.88 -17.57 -14.46
N GLN A 161 -19.13 -17.60 -14.04
CA GLN A 161 -20.23 -17.12 -14.86
C GLN A 161 -20.14 -15.61 -15.11
N SER A 162 -19.74 -14.81 -14.10
CA SER A 162 -19.66 -13.36 -14.22
C SER A 162 -18.53 -12.95 -15.17
N TYR A 163 -17.36 -13.59 -15.03
CA TYR A 163 -16.23 -13.35 -15.93
C TYR A 163 -16.55 -13.71 -17.38
N TYR A 164 -17.07 -14.92 -17.64
CA TYR A 164 -17.37 -15.33 -19.02
C TYR A 164 -18.57 -14.57 -19.62
N SER A 165 -19.53 -14.12 -18.81
CA SER A 165 -20.58 -13.20 -19.27
C SER A 165 -19.96 -11.90 -19.76
N LEU A 166 -19.08 -11.30 -18.96
CA LEU A 166 -18.38 -10.08 -19.36
C LEU A 166 -17.54 -10.28 -20.62
N MET A 167 -16.84 -11.40 -20.76
CA MET A 167 -16.10 -11.73 -21.98
C MET A 167 -17.00 -11.90 -23.20
N HIS A 168 -18.19 -12.48 -23.01
CA HIS A 168 -19.21 -12.60 -24.04
C HIS A 168 -19.73 -11.23 -24.47
N ASP A 169 -20.05 -10.36 -23.51
CA ASP A 169 -20.54 -9.00 -23.77
C ASP A 169 -19.50 -8.18 -24.55
N VAL A 170 -18.22 -8.23 -24.14
CA VAL A 170 -17.12 -7.57 -24.86
C VAL A 170 -17.05 -8.05 -26.31
N TYR A 171 -17.14 -9.36 -26.52
CA TYR A 171 -17.09 -9.95 -27.85
C TYR A 171 -18.32 -9.56 -28.68
N GLU A 172 -19.50 -9.48 -28.07
CA GLU A 172 -20.71 -8.98 -28.73
C GLU A 172 -20.54 -7.52 -29.20
N LYS A 173 -19.92 -6.67 -28.37
CA LYS A 173 -19.58 -5.29 -28.77
C LYS A 173 -18.61 -5.24 -29.94
N ILE A 174 -17.61 -6.14 -29.96
CA ILE A 174 -16.69 -6.25 -31.09
C ILE A 174 -17.44 -6.58 -32.38
N LEU A 175 -18.31 -7.60 -32.34
CA LEU A 175 -19.14 -8.01 -33.48
C LEU A 175 -20.13 -6.91 -33.90
N ALA A 176 -20.67 -6.14 -32.96
CA ALA A 176 -21.56 -5.02 -33.26
C ALA A 176 -20.83 -3.93 -34.06
N ILE A 177 -19.58 -3.62 -33.69
CA ILE A 177 -18.72 -2.70 -34.42
C ILE A 177 -18.38 -3.24 -35.82
N GLU A 178 -18.01 -4.52 -35.94
CA GLU A 178 -17.75 -5.16 -37.25
C GLU A 178 -18.97 -5.07 -38.17
N ARG A 179 -20.17 -5.41 -37.67
CA ARG A 179 -21.44 -5.26 -38.41
C ARG A 179 -21.71 -3.80 -38.82
N HIS A 180 -21.39 -2.85 -37.96
CA HIS A 180 -21.54 -1.43 -38.27
C HIS A 180 -20.57 -1.00 -39.39
N GLN A 181 -19.31 -1.44 -39.32
CA GLN A 181 -18.31 -1.19 -40.36
C GLN A 181 -18.77 -1.72 -41.72
N ASP A 182 -19.26 -2.96 -41.77
CA ASP A 182 -19.77 -3.55 -43.02
C ASP A 182 -20.97 -2.78 -43.56
N LYS A 183 -21.88 -2.33 -42.70
CA LYS A 183 -23.00 -1.47 -43.09
C LYS A 183 -22.55 -0.13 -43.67
N MET A 184 -21.49 0.48 -43.11
CA MET A 184 -20.93 1.74 -43.61
C MET A 184 -20.18 1.54 -44.93
N ARG A 185 -19.46 0.42 -45.08
CA ARG A 185 -18.82 0.02 -46.35
C ARG A 185 -19.84 -0.19 -47.46
N ASN A 186 -20.92 -0.91 -47.18
CA ASN A 186 -22.00 -1.14 -48.15
C ASN A 186 -22.68 0.15 -48.61
N LYS A 187 -22.66 1.20 -47.78
CA LYS A 187 -23.17 2.54 -48.12
C LYS A 187 -22.15 3.43 -48.83
N GLY A 188 -20.90 3.00 -49.00
CA GLY A 188 -19.82 3.81 -49.55
C GLY A 188 -19.33 4.95 -48.63
N LEU A 189 -19.78 4.98 -47.37
CA LEU A 189 -19.47 6.03 -46.38
C LEU A 189 -18.44 5.58 -45.34
N PHE A 190 -17.59 4.61 -45.69
CA PHE A 190 -16.56 4.15 -44.78
C PHE A 190 -15.48 5.24 -44.64
N THR A 191 -15.30 5.72 -43.41
CA THR A 191 -14.29 6.73 -43.08
C THR A 191 -13.27 6.07 -42.16
N SER A 192 -12.00 6.03 -42.58
CA SER A 192 -10.88 5.52 -41.79
C SER A 192 -10.52 6.45 -40.63
N GLU A 193 -10.83 7.74 -40.75
CA GLU A 193 -10.59 8.76 -39.74
C GLU A 193 -11.74 8.79 -38.73
N THR A 194 -11.64 7.96 -37.70
CA THR A 194 -12.58 7.97 -36.58
C THR A 194 -11.94 8.65 -35.37
N LYS A 195 -12.77 9.39 -34.61
CA LYS A 195 -12.37 10.07 -33.37
C LYS A 195 -11.81 9.05 -32.39
N GLN A 196 -10.50 8.99 -32.24
CA GLN A 196 -9.87 8.14 -31.22
C GLN A 196 -10.28 8.63 -29.84
N ILE A 197 -10.71 7.70 -28.98
CA ILE A 197 -11.06 8.00 -27.59
C ILE A 197 -9.80 8.54 -26.88
N SER A 198 -9.89 9.70 -26.26
CA SER A 198 -8.79 10.26 -25.48
C SER A 198 -8.69 9.56 -24.14
N LEU A 199 -7.84 8.55 -24.05
CA LEU A 199 -7.66 7.72 -22.83
C LEU A 199 -6.67 8.33 -21.83
N PHE A 200 -6.15 9.52 -22.12
CA PHE A 200 -5.13 10.19 -21.31
C PHE A 200 -5.65 10.45 -19.88
N GLY A 201 -4.82 10.18 -18.87
CA GLY A 201 -5.18 10.36 -17.46
C GLY A 201 -6.10 9.26 -16.89
N SER A 202 -6.27 8.13 -17.59
CA SER A 202 -7.02 6.97 -17.08
C SER A 202 -6.17 5.70 -17.11
N ARG A 203 -6.44 4.78 -16.18
CA ARG A 203 -5.89 3.42 -16.18
C ARG A 203 -7.00 2.38 -16.25
N TRP A 204 -6.66 1.18 -16.72
CA TRP A 204 -7.51 0.01 -16.56
C TRP A 204 -7.70 -0.36 -15.08
N LEU A 205 -8.82 -1.02 -14.77
CA LEU A 205 -9.01 -1.64 -13.46
C LEU A 205 -7.90 -2.66 -13.20
N VAL A 206 -7.37 -2.68 -11.99
CA VAL A 206 -6.43 -3.72 -11.57
C VAL A 206 -7.19 -5.03 -11.38
N LYS A 207 -6.50 -6.17 -11.47
CA LYS A 207 -7.05 -7.50 -11.20
C LYS A 207 -7.90 -7.54 -9.91
N GLU A 208 -7.39 -7.02 -8.80
CA GLU A 208 -8.10 -7.01 -7.51
C GLU A 208 -9.43 -6.24 -7.59
N GLU A 209 -9.44 -5.09 -8.29
CA GLU A 209 -10.65 -4.29 -8.51
C GLU A 209 -11.66 -5.02 -9.41
N MET A 210 -11.18 -5.82 -10.36
CA MET A 210 -12.01 -6.63 -11.25
C MET A 210 -12.62 -7.83 -10.51
N GLU A 211 -11.86 -8.49 -9.64
CA GLU A 211 -12.35 -9.57 -8.76
C GLU A 211 -13.43 -9.04 -7.81
N GLU A 212 -13.26 -7.84 -7.26
CA GLU A 212 -14.26 -7.20 -6.41
C GLU A 212 -15.54 -6.86 -7.19
N LEU A 213 -15.41 -6.38 -8.42
CA LEU A 213 -16.55 -6.05 -9.28
C LEU A 213 -17.36 -7.30 -9.63
N LEU A 214 -16.70 -8.39 -10.01
CA LEU A 214 -17.34 -9.63 -10.44
C LEU A 214 -17.72 -10.55 -9.27
N VAL A 215 -17.17 -10.32 -8.07
CA VAL A 215 -17.28 -11.18 -6.89
C VAL A 215 -16.84 -12.63 -7.23
N GLU A 216 -15.82 -12.76 -8.06
CA GLU A 216 -15.26 -14.02 -8.55
C GLU A 216 -13.72 -13.95 -8.54
N ASN A 217 -13.06 -15.07 -8.28
CA ASN A 217 -11.60 -15.16 -8.35
C ASN A 217 -11.14 -15.33 -9.81
N ILE A 218 -10.14 -14.56 -10.22
CA ILE A 218 -9.67 -14.48 -11.61
C ILE A 218 -8.19 -14.89 -11.68
N SER A 219 -7.80 -15.59 -12.74
CA SER A 219 -6.38 -15.89 -13.00
C SER A 219 -5.70 -14.68 -13.64
N ASP A 220 -4.39 -14.52 -13.47
CA ASP A 220 -3.65 -13.44 -14.14
C ASP A 220 -3.77 -13.55 -15.68
N GLN A 221 -3.83 -14.78 -16.20
CA GLN A 221 -4.03 -15.04 -17.63
C GLN A 221 -5.41 -14.60 -18.12
N ASP A 222 -6.44 -14.85 -17.31
CA ASP A 222 -7.83 -14.45 -17.61
C ASP A 222 -7.92 -12.91 -17.65
N TYR A 223 -7.34 -12.24 -16.66
CA TYR A 223 -7.26 -10.78 -16.64
C TYR A 223 -6.52 -10.23 -17.87
N MET A 224 -5.37 -10.80 -18.24
CA MET A 224 -4.64 -10.39 -19.45
C MET A 224 -5.48 -10.58 -20.72
N ARG A 225 -6.24 -11.69 -20.80
CA ARG A 225 -7.11 -11.97 -21.95
C ARG A 225 -8.24 -10.95 -22.07
N PHE A 226 -8.82 -10.53 -20.94
CA PHE A 226 -9.81 -9.46 -20.92
C PHE A 226 -9.22 -8.13 -21.42
N ILE A 227 -8.06 -7.72 -20.90
CA ILE A 227 -7.40 -6.48 -21.34
C ILE A 227 -7.08 -6.52 -22.84
N GLN A 228 -6.59 -7.64 -23.37
CA GLN A 228 -6.36 -7.81 -24.81
C GLN A 228 -7.63 -7.60 -25.65
N LEU A 229 -8.80 -8.08 -25.19
CA LEU A 229 -10.05 -7.85 -25.89
C LEU A 229 -10.50 -6.39 -25.82
N MET A 230 -10.29 -5.73 -24.69
CA MET A 230 -10.62 -4.32 -24.53
C MET A 230 -9.72 -3.42 -25.38
N GLU A 231 -8.42 -3.71 -25.42
CA GLU A 231 -7.47 -3.02 -26.32
C GLU A 231 -7.81 -3.28 -27.78
N ARG A 232 -8.19 -4.52 -28.13
CA ARG A 232 -8.69 -4.84 -29.47
C ARG A 232 -9.92 -3.99 -29.79
N LEU A 233 -10.90 -3.90 -28.89
CA LEU A 233 -12.12 -3.10 -29.09
C LEU A 233 -11.79 -1.63 -29.37
N LEU A 234 -10.84 -1.06 -28.63
CA LEU A 234 -10.37 0.32 -28.82
C LEU A 234 -9.58 0.53 -30.12
N SER A 235 -8.87 -0.50 -30.60
CA SER A 235 -8.09 -0.42 -31.84
C SER A 235 -8.93 -0.42 -33.12
N MET A 236 -10.21 -0.82 -33.02
CA MET A 236 -11.09 -0.91 -34.20
C MET A 236 -11.64 0.45 -34.63
N PRO A 237 -11.91 0.64 -35.93
CA PRO A 237 -12.62 1.83 -36.39
C PRO A 237 -14.04 1.88 -35.79
N TYR A 238 -14.48 3.08 -35.40
CA TYR A 238 -15.74 3.35 -34.70
C TYR A 238 -15.82 2.85 -33.24
N GLY A 239 -14.68 2.58 -32.58
CA GLY A 239 -14.64 2.21 -31.15
C GLY A 239 -15.30 3.23 -30.20
N SER A 240 -15.42 4.49 -30.62
CA SER A 240 -16.09 5.56 -29.85
C SER A 240 -17.57 5.29 -29.58
N LEU A 241 -18.23 4.42 -30.35
CA LEU A 241 -19.63 4.04 -30.11
C LEU A 241 -19.82 3.33 -28.77
N GLU A 242 -18.79 2.65 -28.27
CA GLU A 242 -18.84 1.82 -27.06
C GLU A 242 -17.99 2.42 -25.93
N GLU A 243 -17.79 3.74 -25.94
CA GLU A 243 -17.00 4.45 -24.93
C GLU A 243 -17.57 4.28 -23.51
N GLU A 244 -18.91 4.34 -23.36
CA GLU A 244 -19.57 4.14 -22.08
C GLU A 244 -19.27 2.77 -21.46
N PHE A 245 -19.19 1.73 -22.31
CA PHE A 245 -18.86 0.39 -21.86
C PHE A 245 -17.40 0.31 -21.39
N VAL A 246 -16.47 0.89 -22.14
CA VAL A 246 -15.04 0.94 -21.76
C VAL A 246 -14.84 1.74 -20.48
N GLN A 247 -15.56 2.84 -20.31
CA GLN A 247 -15.42 3.73 -19.16
C GLN A 247 -15.77 3.05 -17.83
N LYS A 248 -16.69 2.08 -17.82
CA LYS A 248 -16.99 1.25 -16.64
C LYS A 248 -15.75 0.51 -16.11
N PHE A 249 -14.83 0.18 -17.01
CA PHE A 249 -13.60 -0.54 -16.71
C PHE A 249 -12.36 0.38 -16.66
N ARG A 250 -12.56 1.69 -16.53
CA ARG A 250 -11.50 2.69 -16.39
C ARG A 250 -11.57 3.37 -15.03
N ARG A 251 -10.41 3.72 -14.48
CA ARG A 251 -10.27 4.58 -13.30
C ARG A 251 -9.48 5.82 -13.68
N GLN A 252 -9.93 6.98 -13.22
CA GLN A 252 -9.19 8.22 -13.39
C GLN A 252 -7.91 8.16 -12.53
N LEU A 253 -6.80 8.57 -13.13
CA LEU A 253 -5.55 8.78 -12.42
C LEU A 253 -5.48 10.24 -12.01
N GLU A 254 -5.38 10.47 -10.71
CA GLU A 254 -5.01 11.78 -10.18
C GLU A 254 -3.54 12.04 -10.53
N VAL A 255 -3.31 12.76 -11.63
CA VAL A 255 -1.96 13.23 -11.97
C VAL A 255 -1.66 14.39 -11.04
N GLN A 256 -0.87 14.15 -10.00
CA GLN A 256 -0.29 15.23 -9.22
C GLN A 256 0.58 16.07 -10.16
N SER A 257 0.25 17.34 -10.33
CA SER A 257 1.07 18.24 -11.13
C SER A 257 2.43 18.37 -10.44
N SER A 258 3.52 18.27 -11.21
CA SER A 258 4.87 18.52 -10.68
C SER A 258 5.15 20.01 -10.48
N LYS A 259 4.12 20.87 -10.62
CA LYS A 259 4.26 22.31 -10.48
C LYS A 259 4.44 22.63 -9.00
N GLN A 260 5.59 23.21 -8.68
CA GLN A 260 5.88 23.66 -7.33
C GLN A 260 4.96 24.85 -7.02
N GLU A 261 4.26 24.80 -5.89
CA GLU A 261 3.48 25.95 -5.40
C GLU A 261 4.45 27.10 -5.07
N ILE A 262 4.26 28.25 -5.72
CA ILE A 262 5.09 29.46 -5.53
C ILE A 262 4.41 30.32 -4.47
N ALA A 263 5.12 30.58 -3.37
CA ALA A 263 4.62 31.49 -2.35
C ALA A 263 4.56 32.93 -2.90
N PRO A 264 3.50 33.69 -2.58
CA PRO A 264 3.39 35.08 -3.00
C PRO A 264 4.51 35.92 -2.37
N LEU A 265 5.00 36.92 -3.11
CA LEU A 265 5.98 37.87 -2.62
C LEU A 265 5.41 38.71 -1.47
N GLN A 266 6.23 38.89 -0.44
CA GLN A 266 5.93 39.77 0.69
C GLN A 266 6.70 41.08 0.52
N TYR A 267 6.25 42.15 1.18
CA TYR A 267 6.89 43.47 1.14
C TYR A 267 7.21 43.93 2.54
N ASP A 268 8.41 44.47 2.75
CA ASP A 268 8.80 45.03 4.04
C ASP A 268 8.28 46.47 4.22
N SER A 269 8.55 47.07 5.38
CA SER A 269 8.18 48.46 5.68
C SER A 269 8.83 49.50 4.76
N GLN A 270 9.89 49.11 4.04
CA GLN A 270 10.61 49.95 3.06
C GLN A 270 10.09 49.72 1.63
N GLY A 271 9.12 48.83 1.43
CA GLY A 271 8.56 48.47 0.13
C GLY A 271 9.42 47.50 -0.68
N ILE A 272 10.43 46.88 -0.08
CA ILE A 272 11.30 45.90 -0.74
C ILE A 272 10.61 44.54 -0.74
N ALA A 273 10.53 43.93 -1.93
CA ALA A 273 9.99 42.59 -2.08
C ALA A 273 10.95 41.56 -1.48
N PHE A 274 10.41 40.66 -0.66
CA PHE A 274 11.16 39.55 -0.08
C PHE A 274 10.37 38.24 -0.14
N SER A 275 11.10 37.13 -0.14
CA SER A 275 10.55 35.79 0.00
C SER A 275 11.25 35.06 1.14
N VAL A 276 10.48 34.22 1.84
CA VAL A 276 10.97 33.39 2.94
C VAL A 276 10.83 31.93 2.54
N ALA A 277 11.90 31.15 2.74
CA ALA A 277 11.85 29.72 2.49
C ALA A 277 12.75 28.93 3.43
N ASP A 278 12.33 27.68 3.65
CA ASP A 278 13.04 26.74 4.50
C ASP A 278 13.70 25.62 3.70
N GLY A 279 14.85 25.18 4.20
CA GLY A 279 15.64 24.10 3.64
C GLY A 279 16.10 23.13 4.73
N ARG A 280 16.20 21.86 4.38
CA ARG A 280 16.67 20.82 5.28
C ARG A 280 17.64 19.89 4.57
N ARG A 281 18.74 19.54 5.25
CA ARG A 281 19.68 18.51 4.81
C ARG A 281 20.23 17.75 6.02
N LYS A 282 20.04 16.43 6.04
CA LYS A 282 20.32 15.59 7.22
C LYS A 282 19.60 16.14 8.46
N SER A 283 20.35 16.55 9.49
CA SER A 283 19.84 17.22 10.69
C SER A 283 19.97 18.75 10.66
N ALA A 284 20.54 19.34 9.60
CA ALA A 284 20.58 20.79 9.46
C ALA A 284 19.24 21.32 8.94
N LYS A 285 18.77 22.40 9.57
CA LYS A 285 17.62 23.20 9.15
C LYS A 285 18.10 24.61 8.87
N ALA A 286 17.64 25.18 7.78
CA ALA A 286 17.95 26.53 7.37
C ALA A 286 16.65 27.26 7.05
N SER A 287 16.56 28.52 7.47
CA SER A 287 15.50 29.45 7.10
C SER A 287 16.15 30.69 6.51
N ILE A 288 15.67 31.15 5.37
CA ILE A 288 16.28 32.26 4.64
C ILE A 288 15.21 33.28 4.27
N THR A 289 15.57 34.54 4.43
CA THR A 289 14.89 35.69 3.84
C THR A 289 15.72 36.20 2.67
N LEU A 290 15.13 36.19 1.48
CA LEU A 290 15.76 36.66 0.25
C LEU A 290 15.07 37.96 -0.17
N ARG A 291 15.83 39.07 -0.22
CA ARG A 291 15.32 40.41 -0.54
C ARG A 291 15.83 40.85 -1.90
N ASP A 292 14.99 41.49 -2.72
CA ASP A 292 15.39 42.09 -4.00
C ASP A 292 16.11 43.43 -3.76
N SER A 293 17.29 43.35 -3.16
CA SER A 293 18.20 44.47 -2.93
C SER A 293 19.54 44.18 -3.59
N GLY A 294 19.91 45.01 -4.56
CA GLY A 294 21.00 44.76 -5.52
C GLY A 294 22.44 44.80 -4.98
N SER A 295 22.66 44.54 -3.69
CA SER A 295 24.00 44.60 -3.08
C SER A 295 24.73 43.24 -3.04
N GLY A 296 24.00 42.13 -3.21
CA GLY A 296 24.58 40.78 -3.24
C GLY A 296 25.12 40.30 -1.90
N ASN A 297 24.70 40.91 -0.80
CA ASN A 297 25.21 40.62 0.53
C ASN A 297 24.56 39.36 1.10
N ILE A 298 25.39 38.37 1.46
CA ILE A 298 24.94 37.12 2.07
C ILE A 298 25.41 37.08 3.53
N THR A 299 24.45 37.09 4.45
CA THR A 299 24.65 37.01 5.89
C THR A 299 24.05 35.71 6.44
N ILE A 300 24.82 35.00 7.25
CA ILE A 300 24.45 33.71 7.84
C ILE A 300 24.67 33.79 9.35
N ASN A 301 23.61 33.62 10.15
CA ASN A 301 23.65 33.75 11.61
C ASN A 301 24.33 35.06 12.08
N GLY A 302 24.06 36.18 11.38
CA GLY A 302 24.65 37.49 11.68
C GLY A 302 26.11 37.66 11.29
N ARG A 303 26.71 36.71 10.57
CA ARG A 303 28.11 36.79 10.07
C ARG A 303 28.14 36.76 8.55
N ASN A 304 29.18 37.33 7.94
CA ASN A 304 29.35 37.23 6.49
C ASN A 304 29.58 35.77 6.07
N TYR A 305 28.98 35.34 4.96
CA TYR A 305 29.08 33.96 4.47
C TYR A 305 30.52 33.48 4.23
N LEU A 306 31.45 34.39 3.87
CA LEU A 306 32.88 34.08 3.69
C LEU A 306 33.55 33.69 5.00
N GLN A 307 33.14 34.32 6.11
CA GLN A 307 33.64 34.03 7.46
C GLN A 307 32.97 32.80 8.06
N TYR A 308 31.67 32.60 7.76
CA TYR A 308 30.91 31.46 8.27
C TYR A 308 31.36 30.14 7.61
N PHE A 309 31.46 30.12 6.28
CA PHE A 309 31.98 28.99 5.52
C PHE A 309 33.42 29.26 5.09
N SER A 310 34.39 28.67 5.79
CA SER A 310 35.80 28.74 5.40
C SER A 310 36.12 27.90 4.17
N VAL A 311 35.38 26.80 3.97
CA VAL A 311 35.60 25.85 2.86
C VAL A 311 34.92 26.34 1.58
N LEU A 312 35.69 26.39 0.49
CA LEU A 312 35.21 26.84 -0.82
C LEU A 312 34.02 26.02 -1.33
N GLN A 313 34.03 24.70 -1.14
CA GLN A 313 32.94 23.81 -1.53
C GLN A 313 31.58 24.24 -0.95
N ASP A 314 31.54 24.71 0.29
CA ASP A 314 30.28 25.13 0.93
C ASP A 314 29.78 26.46 0.34
N ARG A 315 30.70 27.34 -0.07
CA ARG A 315 30.39 28.60 -0.76
C ARG A 315 29.83 28.35 -2.15
N GLU A 316 30.42 27.42 -2.90
CA GLU A 316 29.90 27.00 -4.21
C GLU A 316 28.46 26.49 -4.12
N GLN A 317 28.10 25.76 -3.06
CA GLN A 317 26.71 25.32 -2.86
C GLN A 317 25.73 26.48 -2.70
N LEU A 318 26.12 27.57 -2.05
CA LEU A 318 25.30 28.77 -1.91
C LEU A 318 25.16 29.53 -3.23
N MET A 319 26.25 29.61 -4.00
CA MET A 319 26.30 30.34 -5.26
C MET A 319 25.56 29.61 -6.39
N PHE A 320 25.56 28.28 -6.38
CA PHE A 320 24.98 27.45 -7.45
C PHE A 320 23.55 27.86 -7.87
N PRO A 321 22.56 28.03 -6.97
CA PRO A 321 21.21 28.43 -7.38
C PRO A 321 21.14 29.83 -7.98
N LEU A 322 21.93 30.80 -7.49
CA LEU A 322 21.97 32.16 -8.02
C LEU A 322 22.66 32.21 -9.38
N HIS A 323 23.71 31.43 -9.54
CA HIS A 323 24.42 31.28 -10.81
C HIS A 323 23.55 30.59 -11.87
N PHE A 324 22.77 29.58 -11.48
CA PHE A 324 21.93 28.82 -12.40
C PHE A 324 20.83 29.66 -13.08
N VAL A 325 20.33 30.69 -12.39
CA VAL A 325 19.32 31.63 -12.92
C VAL A 325 19.94 32.93 -13.42
N ASP A 326 21.28 33.01 -13.50
CA ASP A 326 22.02 34.21 -13.91
C ASP A 326 21.69 35.48 -13.09
N MET A 327 21.34 35.34 -11.81
CA MET A 327 20.99 36.46 -10.89
C MET A 327 22.01 36.67 -9.77
N LEU A 328 23.30 36.46 -10.07
CA LEU A 328 24.38 36.73 -9.11
C LEU A 328 24.44 38.21 -8.75
N GLY A 329 24.49 38.52 -7.45
CA GLY A 329 24.61 39.89 -6.94
C GLY A 329 23.31 40.70 -6.89
N ARG A 330 22.19 40.15 -7.40
CA ARG A 330 20.90 40.85 -7.41
C ARG A 330 20.20 40.87 -6.04
N PHE A 331 20.37 39.81 -5.25
CA PHE A 331 19.62 39.61 -4.02
C PHE A 331 20.51 39.71 -2.80
N ASP A 332 19.97 40.26 -1.71
CA ASP A 332 20.55 40.12 -0.39
C ASP A 332 19.89 38.95 0.35
N ILE A 333 20.73 38.15 1.00
CA ILE A 333 20.33 36.90 1.64
C ILE A 333 20.65 37.01 3.12
N GLU A 334 19.61 36.84 3.94
CA GLU A 334 19.72 36.74 5.38
C GLU A 334 19.27 35.34 5.80
N GLY A 335 20.21 34.51 6.25
CA GLY A 335 19.98 33.13 6.59
C GLY A 335 20.22 32.81 8.06
N SER A 336 19.29 32.08 8.67
CA SER A 336 19.49 31.39 9.94
C SER A 336 19.69 29.89 9.67
N VAL A 337 20.74 29.29 10.24
CA VAL A 337 21.02 27.86 10.08
C VAL A 337 21.46 27.22 11.38
N GLU A 338 20.87 26.06 11.68
CA GLU A 338 21.12 25.32 12.92
C GLU A 338 21.28 23.81 12.65
N GLY A 339 21.97 23.12 13.57
CA GLY A 339 22.06 21.65 13.59
C GLY A 339 23.40 21.09 13.08
N SER A 340 23.35 20.22 12.06
CA SER A 340 24.46 19.39 11.53
C SER A 340 25.76 20.14 11.19
N GLY A 341 26.79 19.44 10.73
CA GLY A 341 28.08 20.04 10.31
C GLY A 341 28.01 20.93 9.05
N HIS A 342 29.09 21.69 8.80
CA HIS A 342 29.20 22.76 7.79
C HIS A 342 28.64 22.39 6.39
N SER A 343 29.05 21.27 5.81
CA SER A 343 28.57 20.86 4.47
C SER A 343 27.06 20.54 4.43
N SER A 344 26.51 20.07 5.55
CA SER A 344 25.08 19.84 5.65
C SER A 344 24.32 21.17 5.74
N GLN A 345 24.87 22.14 6.48
CA GLN A 345 24.33 23.49 6.58
C GLN A 345 24.34 24.20 5.22
N GLY A 346 25.47 24.17 4.49
CA GLY A 346 25.56 24.75 3.14
C GLY A 346 24.55 24.15 2.16
N GLY A 347 24.35 22.83 2.20
CA GLY A 347 23.32 22.19 1.37
C GLY A 347 21.88 22.46 1.81
N ALA A 348 21.63 22.71 3.10
CA ALA A 348 20.32 23.12 3.60
C ALA A 348 20.00 24.55 3.14
N LEU A 349 20.98 25.46 3.26
CA LEU A 349 20.87 26.83 2.75
C LEU A 349 20.66 26.85 1.25
N ARG A 350 21.39 26.04 0.46
CA ARG A 350 21.18 25.91 -0.99
C ARG A 350 19.72 25.64 -1.34
N LEU A 351 19.09 24.68 -0.67
CA LEU A 351 17.68 24.34 -0.90
C LEU A 351 16.76 25.49 -0.50
N ALA A 352 17.02 26.17 0.62
CA ALA A 352 16.26 27.32 1.05
C ALA A 352 16.36 28.49 0.04
N ILE A 353 17.58 28.82 -0.43
CA ILE A 353 17.81 29.85 -1.46
C ILE A 353 17.05 29.48 -2.74
N SER A 354 17.16 28.23 -3.20
CA SER A 354 16.47 27.77 -4.41
C SER A 354 14.96 27.91 -4.32
N ARG A 355 14.37 27.66 -3.14
CA ARG A 355 12.94 27.81 -2.89
C ARG A 355 12.52 29.27 -2.79
N ALA A 356 13.33 30.10 -2.14
CA ALA A 356 13.08 31.54 -2.05
C ALA A 356 13.13 32.22 -3.43
N LEU A 357 14.03 31.79 -4.32
CA LEU A 357 14.15 32.31 -5.68
C LEU A 357 12.90 32.07 -6.55
N LEU A 358 12.09 31.05 -6.24
CA LEU A 358 10.91 30.71 -7.05
C LEU A 358 9.93 31.87 -7.22
N SER A 359 9.80 32.73 -6.21
CA SER A 359 8.89 33.88 -6.26
C SER A 359 9.37 35.00 -7.20
N PHE A 360 10.63 34.99 -7.62
CA PHE A 360 11.25 36.02 -8.47
C PHE A 360 11.50 35.55 -9.91
N VAL A 361 11.23 34.28 -10.18
CA VAL A 361 11.67 33.56 -11.38
C VAL A 361 10.46 33.13 -12.23
N SER A 362 10.65 33.05 -13.55
CA SER A 362 9.60 32.62 -14.48
C SER A 362 9.26 31.13 -14.33
N GLU A 363 8.03 30.72 -14.63
CA GLU A 363 7.61 29.31 -14.50
C GLU A 363 8.51 28.34 -15.30
N GLY A 364 9.05 28.77 -16.44
CA GLY A 364 9.96 27.97 -17.26
C GLY A 364 11.32 27.73 -16.60
N GLU A 365 11.85 28.72 -15.88
CA GLU A 365 13.09 28.58 -15.11
C GLU A 365 12.88 27.75 -13.84
N VAL A 366 11.71 27.85 -13.20
CA VAL A 366 11.34 26.98 -12.08
C VAL A 366 11.44 25.50 -12.47
N GLU A 367 10.92 25.14 -13.65
CA GLU A 367 11.01 23.77 -14.15
C GLU A 367 12.47 23.35 -14.45
N LYS A 368 13.31 24.25 -14.97
CA LYS A 368 14.76 24.00 -15.13
C LYS A 368 15.45 23.77 -13.78
N MET A 369 15.14 24.56 -12.76
CA MET A 369 15.68 24.38 -11.40
C MET A 369 15.24 23.05 -10.79
N ARG A 370 13.98 22.65 -11.02
CA ARG A 370 13.45 21.34 -10.61
C ARG A 370 14.25 20.21 -11.25
N GLN A 371 14.47 20.26 -12.56
CA GLN A 371 15.24 19.27 -13.32
C GLN A 371 16.72 19.23 -12.90
N ALA A 372 17.31 20.38 -12.56
CA ALA A 372 18.66 20.47 -12.01
C ALA A 372 18.79 19.93 -10.56
N GLY A 373 17.68 19.55 -9.91
CA GLY A 373 17.68 19.00 -8.55
C GLY A 373 17.89 20.04 -7.45
N LEU A 374 17.66 21.32 -7.73
CA LEU A 374 17.78 22.42 -6.77
C LEU A 374 16.62 22.46 -5.76
N LEU A 375 15.42 22.05 -6.19
CA LEU A 375 14.19 22.09 -5.41
C LEU A 375 13.92 20.80 -4.61
N THR A 376 14.66 19.73 -4.91
CA THR A 376 14.50 18.41 -4.31
C THR A 376 15.30 18.31 -3.00
N ALA A 377 14.62 17.99 -1.90
CA ALA A 377 15.29 17.71 -0.63
C ALA A 377 16.06 16.39 -0.71
N ASP A 378 17.34 16.39 -0.29
CA ASP A 378 18.18 15.19 -0.29
C ASP A 378 17.70 14.20 0.81
N PRO A 379 17.13 13.03 0.47
CA PRO A 379 16.59 12.10 1.45
C PRO A 379 17.68 11.28 2.16
N ARG A 380 18.96 11.40 1.75
CA ARG A 380 20.07 10.59 2.29
C ARG A 380 20.40 11.01 3.72
N ILE A 381 20.07 10.14 4.67
CA ILE A 381 20.32 10.32 6.11
C ILE A 381 21.20 9.17 6.61
N LYS A 382 21.95 9.41 7.70
CA LYS A 382 22.76 8.37 8.34
C LYS A 382 21.87 7.21 8.78
N GLU A 383 22.14 6.03 8.22
CA GLU A 383 21.43 4.83 8.57
C GLU A 383 21.82 4.32 9.96
N ARG A 384 20.85 3.81 10.73
CA ARG A 384 21.11 3.26 12.07
C ARG A 384 22.01 2.01 12.03
N LYS A 385 22.80 1.82 13.08
CA LYS A 385 23.53 0.57 13.36
C LYS A 385 22.53 -0.56 13.65
N LYS A 386 22.86 -1.80 13.25
CA LYS A 386 22.05 -2.99 13.55
C LYS A 386 22.72 -3.77 14.68
N PRO A 387 21.95 -4.36 15.61
CA PRO A 387 22.52 -5.31 16.56
C PRO A 387 23.14 -6.49 15.80
N GLY A 388 24.24 -7.05 16.33
CA GLY A 388 25.01 -8.10 15.65
C GLY A 388 25.87 -7.63 14.47
N GLN A 389 26.04 -6.31 14.27
CA GLN A 389 26.91 -5.75 13.23
C GLN A 389 27.82 -4.66 13.79
N VAL A 390 28.98 -4.42 13.15
CA VAL A 390 29.92 -3.36 13.55
C VAL A 390 29.31 -1.98 13.28
N GLY A 391 28.68 -1.81 12.12
CA GLY A 391 28.06 -0.55 11.69
C GLY A 391 26.67 -0.75 11.10
N ALA A 392 26.22 0.23 10.30
CA ALA A 392 24.94 0.13 9.60
C ALA A 392 24.93 -0.99 8.55
N ARG A 393 26.07 -1.21 7.87
CA ARG A 393 26.24 -2.24 6.83
C ARG A 393 27.45 -3.14 7.08
N LYS A 394 28.53 -2.60 7.67
CA LYS A 394 29.76 -3.34 8.02
C LYS A 394 29.46 -4.45 9.02
N LYS A 395 29.79 -5.69 8.64
CA LYS A 395 29.68 -6.89 9.47
C LYS A 395 30.94 -7.09 10.30
N PHE A 396 30.85 -7.90 11.34
CA PHE A 396 32.05 -8.41 12.01
C PHE A 396 32.84 -9.30 11.05
N THR A 397 34.14 -9.43 11.30
CA THR A 397 34.97 -10.38 10.56
C THR A 397 34.42 -11.78 10.77
N TRP A 398 33.95 -12.41 9.70
CA TRP A 398 33.46 -13.78 9.75
C TRP A 398 34.65 -14.74 9.80
N LYS A 399 34.69 -15.59 10.83
CA LYS A 399 35.68 -16.67 10.94
C LYS A 399 35.01 -17.97 10.47
N LYS A 400 35.61 -18.61 9.46
CA LYS A 400 35.07 -19.85 8.87
C LYS A 400 35.39 -21.11 9.68
N ARG A 401 36.47 -21.10 10.44
CA ARG A 401 37.06 -22.25 11.13
C ARG A 401 37.06 -22.02 12.62
#